data_AF-A0A847B6P4-F1
#
_entry.id   AF-A0A847B6P4-F1
#
_cell.length_a   1.000
_cell.length_b   1.000
_cell.length_c   1.000
_cell.angle_alpha   90.00
_cell.angle_beta   90.00
_cell.angle_gamma   90.00
#
_symmetry.space_group_name_H-M   'P 1'
#
loop_
_entity.id
_entity.type
_entity.pdbx_description
1 polymer ?
#
loop_
_entity_poly.entity_id
_entity_poly.type
_entity_poly.pdbx_seq_one_letter_code
_entity_poly.pdbx_strand_id
1 'polypeptide(L)'
;MENSQKIISLVGIKKVYDGVTVVDDVNLEVTKGEFVTFLGPSGCGKTTTLRMIAGFETPTEGKILLNGKDITNLPPYKRPVNTVFQRYALFPHLDVYDNVAFGLKLKRVPIKVKKKNGEEVIKLKPLTGKQIDEKVAKALKIVDLEELEDRDISTLSGGQQQRVAIARAIVNEPETLLLDEPLGALDLKMRKEMQLELKEMHRKLGITFIYVTHDQEEALTMSDTIVVMKAGEIQQVGKPMDIYNEPANAFVANFIGESNIYNATMKGKKEVRFLNNVFKCVDDFPINEKVDVVIRPEDVGLRAIKPEKRSSYFSGVITNKVFKGIHFEYVVSVGKSEIVVQDTKEFKENETVEIKIAPDAIHIMEREFASNIFSEAWINKFNQVVVSDCLFDVDLTQLLPGSKLDENGYLVSQDGKKYDLNDADVIANIGLNVIDVYDRTNEDENPNYGEIISIVYKGDHYQILIRTREEEDFVVDTKYSWNEHDIVSFTVEKEDVKLMLKGNIAKYEID
;
A
#
# COMPACT_ATOMS: atom_id res chain seq x y z
N MET A 1 30.81 -3.55 9.11
CA MET A 1 29.41 -3.84 9.46
C MET A 1 29.29 -3.58 10.96
N GLU A 2 29.15 -2.31 11.33
CA GLU A 2 28.90 -1.95 12.73
C GLU A 2 27.52 -2.47 13.12
N ASN A 3 27.41 -3.04 14.33
CA ASN A 3 26.17 -3.55 14.89
C ASN A 3 25.09 -2.46 14.84
N SER A 4 24.21 -2.53 13.86
CA SER A 4 23.08 -1.62 13.72
C SER A 4 22.13 -1.85 14.90
N GLN A 5 22.18 -0.96 15.90
CA GLN A 5 21.37 -1.09 17.10
C GLN A 5 19.90 -0.82 16.74
N LYS A 6 19.05 -1.84 16.83
CA LYS A 6 17.60 -1.71 16.67
C LYS A 6 17.01 -0.89 17.81
N ILE A 7 16.25 0.15 17.47
CA ILE A 7 15.59 1.01 18.46
C ILE A 7 14.14 0.59 18.66
N ILE A 8 13.39 0.31 17.60
CA ILE A 8 11.99 -0.13 17.66
C ILE A 8 11.85 -1.47 16.95
N SER A 9 11.18 -2.41 17.60
CA SER A 9 10.78 -3.68 16.98
C SER A 9 9.29 -3.91 17.18
N LEU A 10 8.58 -4.11 16.08
CA LEU A 10 7.20 -4.59 16.04
C LEU A 10 7.26 -6.10 15.81
N VAL A 11 6.64 -6.88 16.70
CA VAL A 11 6.67 -8.34 16.65
C VAL A 11 5.24 -8.86 16.64
N GLY A 12 4.81 -9.38 15.49
CA GLY A 12 3.48 -9.93 15.26
C GLY A 12 2.34 -8.99 15.66
N ILE A 13 2.45 -7.71 15.32
CA ILE A 13 1.47 -6.72 15.73
C ILE A 13 0.15 -6.95 14.99
N LYS A 14 -0.90 -7.19 15.75
CA LYS A 14 -2.28 -7.27 15.25
C LYS A 14 -3.17 -6.26 15.94
N LYS A 15 -4.07 -5.62 15.19
CA LYS A 15 -5.09 -4.73 15.74
C LYS A 15 -6.45 -5.00 15.12
N VAL A 16 -7.40 -5.32 15.98
CA VAL A 16 -8.80 -5.56 15.64
C VAL A 16 -9.67 -4.49 16.31
N TYR A 17 -10.57 -3.88 15.55
CA TYR A 17 -11.62 -2.99 16.05
C TYR A 17 -12.98 -3.60 15.73
N ASP A 18 -13.80 -3.87 16.75
CA ASP A 18 -15.17 -4.37 16.59
C ASP A 18 -15.30 -5.58 15.64
N GLY A 19 -14.29 -6.46 15.62
CA GLY A 19 -14.22 -7.65 14.76
C GLY A 19 -13.45 -7.46 13.45
N VAL A 20 -13.20 -6.22 13.02
CA VAL A 20 -12.46 -5.91 11.78
C VAL A 20 -10.97 -5.80 12.05
N THR A 21 -10.15 -6.56 11.32
CA THR A 21 -8.69 -6.50 11.42
C THR A 21 -8.16 -5.31 10.60
N VAL A 22 -7.53 -4.34 11.27
CA VAL A 22 -7.00 -3.12 10.65
C VAL A 22 -5.47 -3.18 10.46
N VAL A 23 -4.80 -3.99 11.28
CA VAL A 23 -3.38 -4.30 11.15
C VAL A 23 -3.23 -5.79 11.40
N ASP A 24 -2.59 -6.51 10.49
CA ASP A 24 -2.41 -7.96 10.59
C ASP A 24 -0.92 -8.35 10.47
N ASP A 25 -0.46 -9.14 11.45
CA ASP A 25 0.89 -9.69 11.58
C ASP A 25 2.05 -8.75 11.17
N VAL A 26 2.00 -7.49 11.63
CA VAL A 26 3.05 -6.51 11.29
C VAL A 26 4.34 -6.79 12.07
N ASN A 27 5.38 -7.13 11.31
CA ASN A 27 6.74 -7.36 11.80
C ASN A 27 7.71 -6.35 11.18
N LEU A 28 8.39 -5.56 12.01
CA LEU A 28 9.28 -4.49 11.54
C LEU A 28 10.40 -4.21 12.55
N GLU A 29 11.62 -3.99 12.05
CA GLU A 29 12.75 -3.59 12.88
C GLU A 29 13.38 -2.28 12.40
N VAL A 30 13.22 -1.22 13.18
CA VAL A 30 13.76 0.11 12.90
C VAL A 30 15.14 0.27 13.55
N THR A 31 16.09 0.76 12.77
CA THR A 31 17.44 1.08 13.20
C THR A 31 17.48 2.43 13.91
N LYS A 32 18.33 2.58 14.93
CA LYS A 32 18.53 3.87 15.61
C LYS A 32 19.06 4.94 14.64
N GLY A 33 18.40 6.09 14.60
CA GLY A 33 18.78 7.22 13.76
C GLY A 33 18.33 7.11 12.30
N GLU A 34 17.47 6.13 12.00
CA GLU A 34 16.89 5.92 10.68
C GLU A 34 15.64 6.79 10.48
N PHE A 35 15.46 7.31 9.27
CA PHE A 35 14.21 7.91 8.82
C PHE A 35 13.35 6.83 8.14
N VAL A 36 12.37 6.30 8.86
CA VAL A 36 11.43 5.29 8.36
C VAL A 36 10.11 5.93 8.00
N THR A 37 9.60 5.66 6.79
CA THR A 37 8.30 6.14 6.35
C THR A 37 7.34 4.98 6.09
N PHE A 38 6.20 4.96 6.78
CA PHE A 38 5.05 4.15 6.42
C PHE A 38 4.29 4.84 5.28
N LEU A 39 4.13 4.11 4.19
CA LEU A 39 3.52 4.58 2.96
C LEU A 39 2.45 3.60 2.50
N GLY A 40 1.34 4.10 1.96
CA GLY A 40 0.24 3.25 1.48
C GLY A 40 -1.08 4.00 1.35
N PRO A 41 -2.12 3.39 0.78
CA PRO A 41 -3.44 3.98 0.59
C PRO A 41 -4.11 4.40 1.91
N SER A 42 -5.14 5.24 1.82
CA SER A 42 -5.99 5.55 2.97
C SER A 42 -6.56 4.28 3.59
N GLY A 43 -6.63 4.22 4.92
CA GLY A 43 -7.21 3.06 5.63
C GLY A 43 -6.29 1.83 5.79
N CYS A 44 -5.10 1.78 5.18
CA CYS A 44 -4.24 0.58 5.25
C CYS A 44 -3.52 0.32 6.60
N GLY A 45 -3.88 1.03 7.68
CA GLY A 45 -3.35 0.77 9.03
C GLY A 45 -2.13 1.61 9.46
N LYS A 46 -1.57 2.49 8.62
CA LYS A 46 -0.36 3.30 8.94
C LYS A 46 -0.47 4.10 10.24
N THR A 47 -1.50 4.96 10.33
CA THR A 47 -1.73 5.80 11.50
C THR A 47 -2.06 4.97 12.74
N THR A 48 -2.76 3.84 12.58
CA THR A 48 -3.02 2.88 13.65
C THR A 48 -1.70 2.30 14.19
N THR A 49 -0.80 1.86 13.32
CA THR A 49 0.54 1.38 13.68
C THR A 49 1.34 2.46 14.40
N LEU A 50 1.36 3.69 13.90
CA LEU A 50 2.05 4.81 14.55
C LEU A 50 1.47 5.11 15.94
N ARG A 51 0.14 5.11 16.10
CA ARG A 51 -0.54 5.32 17.38
C ARG A 51 -0.27 4.21 18.37
N MET A 52 -0.13 2.97 17.91
CA MET A 52 0.29 1.85 18.74
C MET A 52 1.72 2.04 19.25
N ILE A 53 2.65 2.53 18.43
CA ILE A 53 4.02 2.89 18.85
C ILE A 53 4.01 4.05 19.86
N ALA A 54 3.17 5.05 19.64
CA ALA A 54 3.00 6.19 20.55
C ALA A 54 2.27 5.84 21.86
N GLY A 55 1.56 4.71 21.90
CA GLY A 55 0.77 4.24 23.04
C GLY A 55 -0.62 4.84 23.16
N PHE A 56 -1.09 5.56 22.13
CA PHE A 56 -2.48 6.03 22.05
C PHE A 56 -3.44 4.89 21.73
N GLU A 57 -2.91 3.82 21.14
CA GLU A 57 -3.63 2.58 20.87
C GLU A 57 -2.87 1.41 21.49
N THR A 58 -3.61 0.39 21.92
CA THR A 58 -3.02 -0.87 22.40
C THR A 58 -3.25 -1.93 21.32
N PRO A 59 -2.20 -2.66 20.87
CA PRO A 59 -2.38 -3.78 19.95
C PRO A 59 -3.26 -4.86 20.58
N THR A 60 -4.03 -5.55 19.74
CA THR A 60 -4.81 -6.71 20.16
C THR A 60 -3.88 -7.90 20.44
N GLU A 61 -2.87 -8.08 19.58
CA GLU A 61 -1.83 -9.11 19.75
C GLU A 61 -0.45 -8.57 19.34
N GLY A 62 0.60 -9.28 19.74
CA GLY A 62 1.98 -8.91 19.45
C GLY A 62 2.63 -8.01 20.51
N LYS A 63 3.86 -7.58 20.22
CA LYS A 63 4.67 -6.77 21.16
C LYS A 63 5.39 -5.63 20.45
N ILE A 64 5.47 -4.51 21.14
CA ILE A 64 6.25 -3.34 20.74
C ILE A 64 7.45 -3.25 21.68
N LEU A 65 8.65 -3.40 21.12
CA LEU A 65 9.90 -3.29 21.87
C LEU A 65 10.57 -1.95 21.54
N LEU A 66 11.05 -1.26 22.57
CA LEU A 66 11.91 -0.09 22.44
C LEU A 66 13.24 -0.35 23.15
N ASN A 67 14.36 -0.28 22.43
CA ASN A 67 15.67 -0.67 22.93
C ASN A 67 15.65 -2.07 23.59
N GLY A 68 14.92 -3.01 22.98
CA GLY A 68 14.71 -4.37 23.48
C GLY A 68 13.77 -4.51 24.69
N LYS A 69 13.20 -3.42 25.21
CA LYS A 69 12.24 -3.45 26.33
C LYS A 69 10.81 -3.38 25.81
N ASP A 70 9.96 -4.25 26.33
CA ASP A 70 8.53 -4.23 26.00
C ASP A 70 7.87 -2.95 26.54
N ILE A 71 7.28 -2.17 25.63
CA ILE A 71 6.55 -0.93 25.92
C ILE A 71 5.06 -1.03 25.59
N THR A 72 4.57 -2.21 25.20
CA THR A 72 3.22 -2.45 24.66
C THR A 72 2.12 -1.87 25.56
N ASN A 73 2.24 -2.09 26.87
CA ASN A 73 1.27 -1.63 27.87
C ASN A 73 1.66 -0.31 28.56
N LEU A 74 2.74 0.36 28.12
CA LEU A 74 3.09 1.66 28.67
C LEU A 74 2.15 2.73 28.11
N PRO A 75 1.57 3.58 28.97
CA PRO A 75 0.78 4.71 28.51
C PRO A 75 1.66 5.77 27.83
N PRO A 76 1.12 6.63 26.94
CA PRO A 76 1.89 7.58 26.14
C PRO A 76 2.88 8.43 26.94
N TYR A 77 2.43 8.97 28.08
CA TYR A 77 3.25 9.86 28.92
C TYR A 77 4.45 9.18 29.61
N LYS A 78 4.53 7.85 29.58
CA LYS A 78 5.69 7.07 30.07
C LYS A 78 6.59 6.56 28.93
N ARG A 79 6.16 6.69 27.68
CA ARG A 79 6.97 6.26 26.54
C ARG A 79 8.00 7.34 26.23
N PRO A 80 9.26 6.98 25.99
CA PRO A 80 10.32 7.95 25.66
C PRO A 80 10.30 8.30 24.16
N VAL A 81 9.11 8.55 23.62
CA VAL A 81 8.85 8.94 22.22
C VAL A 81 7.96 10.17 22.22
N ASN A 82 8.12 11.04 21.22
CA ASN A 82 7.26 12.21 21.06
C ASN A 82 6.56 12.17 19.70
N THR A 83 5.33 12.68 19.63
CA THR A 83 4.49 12.63 18.43
C THR A 83 4.11 14.03 17.97
N VAL A 84 4.23 14.29 16.67
CA VAL A 84 3.63 15.45 15.99
C VAL A 84 2.42 14.95 15.21
N PHE A 85 1.26 15.53 15.49
CA PHE A 85 -0.01 15.17 14.86
C PHE A 85 -0.27 16.01 13.61
N GLN A 86 -1.12 15.51 12.71
CA GLN A 86 -1.53 16.13 11.44
C GLN A 86 -2.01 17.60 11.59
N ARG A 87 -2.74 17.94 12.65
CA ARG A 87 -3.21 19.32 12.92
C ARG A 87 -2.27 20.16 13.79
N TYR A 88 -1.00 19.75 13.93
CA TYR A 88 0.04 20.31 14.79
C TYR A 88 -0.26 20.32 16.30
N ALA A 89 -1.53 20.34 16.70
CA ALA A 89 -2.04 20.39 18.07
C ALA A 89 -1.34 21.47 18.91
N LEU A 90 -1.05 22.63 18.32
CA LEU A 90 -0.47 23.76 19.02
C LEU A 90 -1.48 24.38 20.00
N PHE A 91 -0.99 24.96 21.09
CA PHE A 91 -1.84 25.61 22.08
C PHE A 91 -2.11 27.05 21.65
N PRO A 92 -3.32 27.39 21.15
CA PRO A 92 -3.56 28.67 20.49
C PRO A 92 -3.51 29.88 21.44
N HIS A 93 -3.49 29.64 22.75
CA HIS A 93 -3.45 30.67 23.80
C HIS A 93 -2.03 30.90 24.35
N LEU A 94 -1.03 30.22 23.81
CA LEU A 94 0.37 30.33 24.19
C LEU A 94 1.18 30.85 22.98
N ASP A 95 2.25 31.60 23.24
CA ASP A 95 3.20 32.01 22.20
C ASP A 95 4.12 30.85 21.76
N VAL A 96 5.04 31.12 20.84
CA VAL A 96 6.02 30.13 20.36
C VAL A 96 6.85 29.58 21.50
N TYR A 97 7.42 30.43 22.35
CA TYR A 97 8.25 30.03 23.47
C TYR A 97 7.48 29.10 24.41
N ASP A 98 6.28 29.48 24.83
CA ASP A 98 5.48 28.73 25.79
C ASP A 98 4.98 27.41 25.23
N ASN A 99 4.69 27.34 23.93
CA ASN A 99 4.40 26.07 23.27
C ASN A 99 5.57 25.10 23.35
N VAL A 100 6.77 25.57 23.02
CA VAL A 100 7.99 24.73 23.06
C VAL A 100 8.39 24.41 24.51
N ALA A 101 8.28 25.36 25.42
CA ALA A 101 8.66 25.20 26.83
C ALA A 101 7.70 24.31 27.63
N PHE A 102 6.45 24.12 27.16
CA PHE A 102 5.39 23.45 27.91
C PHE A 102 5.81 22.10 28.51
N GLY A 103 6.40 21.22 27.70
CA GLY A 103 6.86 19.90 28.16
C GLY A 103 7.99 19.99 29.20
N LEU A 104 8.90 20.95 29.05
CA LEU A 104 10.00 21.17 29.99
C LEU A 104 9.53 21.69 31.35
N LYS A 105 8.51 22.55 31.38
CA LYS A 105 7.91 23.08 32.62
C LYS A 105 7.30 21.96 33.48
N LEU A 106 6.75 20.92 32.82
CA LEU A 106 6.19 19.73 33.48
C LEU A 106 7.27 18.70 33.85
N LYS A 107 8.37 18.65 33.10
CA LYS A 107 9.46 17.68 33.31
C LYS A 107 10.02 17.79 34.72
N ARG A 108 10.27 16.63 35.32
CA ARG A 108 10.94 16.49 36.61
C ARG A 108 12.16 15.61 36.44
N VAL A 109 13.32 16.11 36.85
CA VAL A 109 14.60 15.41 36.73
C VAL A 109 15.01 14.80 38.07
N PRO A 110 15.55 13.57 38.08
CA PRO A 110 16.07 12.94 39.29
C PRO A 110 17.38 13.61 39.72
N ILE A 111 17.44 14.03 40.97
CA ILE A 111 18.65 14.55 41.62
C ILE A 111 19.01 13.66 42.80
N LYS A 112 20.30 13.36 42.95
CA LYS A 112 20.82 12.69 44.14
C LYS A 112 20.95 13.71 45.27
N VAL A 113 20.28 13.45 46.38
CA VAL A 113 20.33 14.30 47.58
C VAL A 113 20.85 13.46 48.73
N LYS A 114 21.95 13.89 49.36
CA LYS A 114 22.42 13.31 50.63
C LYS A 114 21.57 13.83 51.77
N LYS A 115 20.91 12.93 52.51
CA LYS A 115 20.22 13.24 53.76
C LYS A 115 21.24 13.50 54.87
N LYS A 116 20.77 14.11 55.97
CA LYS A 116 21.60 14.41 57.16
C LYS A 116 22.20 13.17 57.83
N ASN A 117 21.62 11.99 57.64
CA ASN A 117 22.11 10.70 58.13
C ASN A 117 23.11 10.01 57.18
N GLY A 118 23.52 10.66 56.08
CA GLY A 118 24.46 10.12 55.10
C GLY A 118 23.83 9.28 53.98
N GLU A 119 22.53 8.99 54.02
CA GLU A 119 21.83 8.25 52.97
C GLU A 119 21.66 9.08 51.69
N GLU A 120 21.95 8.48 50.53
CA GLU A 120 21.63 9.06 49.22
C GLU A 120 20.20 8.69 48.82
N VAL A 121 19.37 9.69 48.56
CA VAL A 121 18.02 9.49 48.01
C VAL A 121 17.83 10.24 46.70
N ILE A 122 17.06 9.66 45.79
CA ILE A 122 16.66 10.30 44.53
C ILE A 122 15.42 11.16 44.81
N LYS A 123 15.51 12.46 44.54
CA LYS A 123 14.36 13.38 44.53
C LYS A 123 14.10 13.88 43.12
N LEU A 124 12.85 14.12 42.79
CA LEU A 124 12.45 14.74 41.52
C LEU A 124 12.37 16.26 41.69
N LYS A 125 13.09 17.02 40.86
CA LYS A 125 13.09 18.49 40.87
C LYS A 125 12.63 19.05 39.51
N PRO A 126 11.85 20.16 39.47
CA PRO A 126 11.64 20.92 38.24
C PRO A 126 12.95 21.42 37.62
N LEU A 127 12.97 21.60 36.30
CA LEU A 127 14.01 22.37 35.62
C LEU A 127 13.97 23.84 36.07
N THR A 128 15.13 24.49 36.11
CA THR A 128 15.19 25.94 36.37
C THR A 128 14.80 26.72 35.10
N GLY A 129 14.33 27.97 35.24
CA GLY A 129 14.02 28.82 34.08
C GLY A 129 15.17 28.89 33.08
N LYS A 130 16.40 29.13 33.56
CA LYS A 130 17.60 29.14 32.72
C LYS A 130 17.82 27.83 31.93
N GLN A 131 17.57 26.66 32.54
CA GLN A 131 17.67 25.38 31.83
C GLN A 131 16.59 25.21 30.76
N ILE A 132 15.41 25.79 31.00
CA ILE A 132 14.32 25.80 30.02
C ILE A 132 14.71 26.71 28.85
N ASP A 133 15.16 27.94 29.14
CA ASP A 133 15.57 28.93 28.13
C ASP A 133 16.67 28.37 27.20
N GLU A 134 17.71 27.76 27.77
CA GLU A 134 18.80 27.15 27.00
C GLU A 134 18.31 26.05 26.05
N LYS A 135 17.36 25.21 26.52
CA LYS A 135 16.80 24.13 25.71
C LYS A 135 15.82 24.62 24.65
N VAL A 136 14.99 25.61 24.97
CA VAL A 136 14.06 26.23 24.03
C VAL A 136 14.84 26.94 22.93
N ALA A 137 15.82 27.78 23.27
CA ALA A 137 16.66 28.46 22.30
C ALA A 137 17.38 27.48 21.36
N LYS A 138 17.91 26.36 21.91
CA LYS A 138 18.51 25.30 21.09
C LYS A 138 17.49 24.65 20.14
N ALA A 139 16.28 24.36 20.62
CA ALA A 139 15.24 23.75 19.79
C ALA A 139 14.78 24.69 18.67
N LEU A 140 14.54 25.97 18.98
CA LEU A 140 14.15 26.99 18.00
C LEU A 140 15.22 27.22 16.94
N LYS A 141 16.49 27.19 17.34
CA LYS A 141 17.62 27.25 16.41
C LYS A 141 17.71 26.05 15.46
N ILE A 142 17.30 24.85 15.89
CA ILE A 142 17.31 23.67 15.02
C ILE A 142 16.25 23.79 13.92
N VAL A 143 15.12 24.43 14.23
CA VAL A 143 13.99 24.61 13.32
C VAL A 143 13.97 25.99 12.65
N ASP A 144 15.06 26.76 12.74
CA ASP A 144 15.20 28.09 12.14
C ASP A 144 14.06 29.07 12.51
N LEU A 145 13.66 29.09 13.80
CA LEU A 145 12.66 30.00 14.37
C LEU A 145 13.24 30.92 15.47
N GLU A 146 14.53 31.22 15.39
CA GLU A 146 15.17 32.25 16.23
C GLU A 146 14.43 33.60 16.05
N GLU A 147 14.31 34.39 17.12
CA GLU A 147 13.66 35.72 17.13
C GLU A 147 12.11 35.72 17.00
N LEU A 148 11.48 34.55 16.92
CA LEU A 148 10.02 34.41 16.87
C LEU A 148 9.42 33.90 18.19
N GLU A 149 10.20 33.89 19.28
CA GLU A 149 9.82 33.34 20.59
C GLU A 149 8.51 33.93 21.13
N ASP A 150 8.35 35.25 21.02
CA ASP A 150 7.22 35.99 21.60
C ASP A 150 6.02 36.11 20.66
N ARG A 151 6.07 35.47 19.47
CA ARG A 151 4.97 35.55 18.50
C ARG A 151 3.80 34.66 18.89
N ASP A 152 2.59 35.16 18.62
CA ASP A 152 1.38 34.37 18.71
C ASP A 152 1.26 33.39 17.53
N ILE A 153 0.88 32.14 17.80
CA ILE A 153 0.77 31.07 16.80
C ILE A 153 -0.16 31.43 15.65
N SER A 154 -1.25 32.14 15.92
CA SER A 154 -2.24 32.53 14.90
C SER A 154 -1.65 33.47 13.84
N THR A 155 -0.51 34.11 14.13
CA THR A 155 0.18 35.03 13.22
C THR A 155 1.25 34.36 12.36
N LEU A 156 1.49 33.06 12.56
CA LEU A 156 2.50 32.28 11.85
C LEU A 156 1.95 31.64 10.58
N SER A 157 2.80 31.45 9.58
CA SER A 157 2.47 30.64 8.40
C SER A 157 2.32 29.16 8.77
N GLY A 158 1.68 28.36 7.90
CA GLY A 158 1.52 26.91 8.14
C GLY A 158 2.85 26.17 8.35
N GLY A 159 3.87 26.50 7.54
CA GLY A 159 5.22 25.93 7.71
C GLY A 159 5.91 26.38 9.01
N GLN A 160 5.69 27.62 9.45
CA GLN A 160 6.19 28.09 10.75
C GLN A 160 5.50 27.39 11.91
N GLN A 161 4.18 27.22 11.87
CA GLN A 161 3.43 26.45 12.88
C GLN A 161 3.94 25.01 12.97
N GLN A 162 4.21 24.37 11.82
CA GLN A 162 4.81 23.04 11.80
C GLN A 162 6.19 23.02 12.48
N ARG A 163 7.06 23.99 12.20
CA ARG A 163 8.37 24.13 12.86
C ARG A 163 8.23 24.30 14.38
N VAL A 164 7.25 25.06 14.86
CA VAL A 164 6.94 25.16 16.31
C VAL A 164 6.53 23.80 16.88
N ALA A 165 5.70 23.04 16.16
CA ALA A 165 5.26 21.71 16.59
C ALA A 165 6.42 20.71 16.68
N ILE A 166 7.33 20.74 15.70
CA ILE A 166 8.56 19.95 15.70
C ILE A 166 9.47 20.37 16.84
N ALA A 167 9.71 21.69 17.03
CA ALA A 167 10.50 22.23 18.13
C ALA A 167 9.98 21.73 19.49
N ARG A 168 8.65 21.81 19.70
CA ARG A 168 7.98 21.30 20.90
C ARG A 168 8.19 19.79 21.09
N ALA A 169 8.23 19.02 20.01
CA ALA A 169 8.47 17.59 20.09
C ALA A 169 9.95 17.25 20.36
N ILE A 170 10.92 18.00 19.83
CA ILE A 170 12.35 17.70 19.99
C ILE A 170 12.96 18.29 21.27
N VAL A 171 12.34 19.32 21.87
CA VAL A 171 12.89 20.04 23.05
C VAL A 171 13.15 19.11 24.25
N ASN A 172 12.39 18.02 24.36
CA ASN A 172 12.54 17.03 25.41
C ASN A 172 13.69 16.03 25.18
N GLU A 173 14.38 16.15 24.04
CA GLU A 173 15.45 15.28 23.54
C GLU A 173 15.02 13.80 23.46
N PRO A 174 13.97 13.48 22.68
CA PRO A 174 13.51 12.10 22.53
C PRO A 174 14.51 11.27 21.69
N GLU A 175 14.51 9.94 21.87
CA GLU A 175 15.28 9.04 21.00
C GLU A 175 14.57 8.74 19.67
N THR A 176 13.24 8.87 19.66
CA THR A 176 12.37 8.68 18.49
C THR A 176 11.34 9.79 18.39
N LEU A 177 11.19 10.34 17.18
CA LEU A 177 10.14 11.27 16.80
C LEU A 177 9.14 10.57 15.87
N LEU A 178 7.86 10.66 16.20
CA LEU A 178 6.74 10.10 15.44
C LEU A 178 6.00 11.24 14.73
N LEU A 179 5.75 11.11 13.44
CA LEU A 179 5.21 12.16 12.57
C LEU A 179 4.00 11.60 11.80
N ASP A 180 2.79 12.06 12.12
CA ASP A 180 1.53 11.59 11.51
C ASP A 180 1.03 12.60 10.47
N GLU A 181 1.30 12.33 9.18
CA GLU A 181 0.97 13.20 8.03
C GLU A 181 1.24 14.70 8.27
N PRO A 182 2.42 15.09 8.75
CA PRO A 182 2.66 16.45 9.22
C PRO A 182 2.69 17.50 8.09
N LEU A 183 2.67 17.08 6.81
CA LEU A 183 2.71 17.96 5.64
C LEU A 183 1.38 18.05 4.89
N GLY A 184 0.37 17.27 5.28
CA GLY A 184 -0.90 17.15 4.55
C GLY A 184 -1.70 18.45 4.45
N ALA A 185 -1.49 19.39 5.37
CA ALA A 185 -2.19 20.68 5.40
C ALA A 185 -1.49 21.81 4.61
N LEU A 186 -0.32 21.56 4.01
CA LEU A 186 0.48 22.57 3.31
C LEU A 186 0.23 22.57 1.80
N ASP A 187 0.37 23.73 1.17
CA ASP A 187 0.38 23.83 -0.30
C ASP A 187 1.65 23.20 -0.91
N LEU A 188 1.62 22.93 -2.22
CA LEU A 188 2.69 22.19 -2.91
C LEU A 188 4.07 22.83 -2.75
N LYS A 189 4.19 24.15 -2.80
CA LYS A 189 5.49 24.83 -2.72
C LYS A 189 6.04 24.73 -1.30
N MET A 190 5.23 25.07 -0.30
CA MET A 190 5.63 24.95 1.10
C MET A 190 5.93 23.49 1.46
N ARG A 191 5.17 22.53 0.94
CA ARG A 191 5.40 21.10 1.15
C ARG A 191 6.79 20.68 0.70
N LYS A 192 7.20 21.02 -0.54
CA LYS A 192 8.54 20.68 -1.06
C LYS A 192 9.66 21.33 -0.26
N GLU A 193 9.49 22.59 0.14
CA GLU A 193 10.45 23.28 1.01
C GLU A 193 10.58 22.56 2.37
N MET A 194 9.46 22.25 3.00
CA MET A 194 9.42 21.57 4.30
C MET A 194 9.95 20.13 4.24
N GLN A 195 9.82 19.41 3.12
CA GLN A 195 10.41 18.07 2.97
C GLN A 195 11.94 18.12 3.07
N LEU A 196 12.58 19.06 2.37
CA LEU A 196 14.02 19.26 2.42
C LEU A 196 14.46 19.68 3.82
N GLU A 197 13.71 20.59 4.45
CA GLU A 197 14.00 21.01 5.82
C GLU A 197 13.87 19.87 6.84
N LEU A 198 12.85 19.01 6.73
CA LEU A 198 12.68 17.83 7.59
C LEU A 198 13.85 16.85 7.46
N LYS A 199 14.32 16.60 6.24
CA LYS A 199 15.49 15.76 5.98
C LYS A 199 16.77 16.37 6.59
N GLU A 200 16.94 17.67 6.47
CA GLU A 200 18.06 18.40 7.07
C GLU A 200 17.98 18.42 8.61
N MET A 201 16.80 18.61 9.18
CA MET A 201 16.56 18.52 10.62
C MET A 201 16.88 17.12 11.15
N HIS A 202 16.43 16.07 10.47
CA HIS A 202 16.76 14.68 10.82
C HIS A 202 18.29 14.48 10.85
N ARG A 203 19.01 14.93 9.82
CA ARG A 203 20.48 14.86 9.75
C ARG A 203 21.16 15.63 10.88
N LYS A 204 20.67 16.81 11.24
CA LYS A 204 21.20 17.63 12.36
C LYS A 204 20.96 16.98 13.72
N LEU A 205 19.81 16.30 13.91
CA LEU A 205 19.41 15.71 15.18
C LEU A 205 20.01 14.33 15.43
N GLY A 206 20.09 13.48 14.40
CA GLY A 206 20.58 12.11 14.50
C GLY A 206 19.69 11.18 15.37
N ILE A 207 18.43 11.56 15.58
CA ILE A 207 17.42 10.74 16.28
C ILE A 207 16.58 9.98 15.25
N THR A 208 15.87 8.95 15.70
CA THR A 208 15.06 8.11 14.79
C THR A 208 13.77 8.82 14.42
N PHE A 209 13.40 8.84 13.14
CA PHE A 209 12.13 9.38 12.67
C PHE A 209 11.23 8.24 12.18
N ILE A 210 9.98 8.21 12.64
CA ILE A 210 8.92 7.39 12.05
C ILE A 210 7.87 8.33 11.49
N TYR A 211 7.70 8.28 10.18
CA TYR A 211 6.85 9.16 9.40
C TYR A 211 5.71 8.36 8.78
N VAL A 212 4.52 8.95 8.72
CA VAL A 212 3.37 8.38 8.03
C VAL A 212 2.92 9.36 6.95
N THR A 213 2.74 8.86 5.73
CA THR A 213 2.16 9.62 4.63
C THR A 213 1.46 8.72 3.63
N HIS A 214 0.62 9.34 2.80
CA HIS A 214 0.07 8.75 1.58
C HIS A 214 0.76 9.30 0.32
N ASP A 215 1.64 10.31 0.45
CA ASP A 215 2.35 10.94 -0.66
C ASP A 215 3.66 10.18 -0.96
N GLN A 216 3.80 9.74 -2.21
CA GLN A 216 4.95 8.96 -2.66
C GLN A 216 6.22 9.82 -2.79
N GLU A 217 6.09 11.09 -3.23
CA GLU A 217 7.22 12.01 -3.40
C GLU A 217 7.86 12.29 -2.03
N GLU A 218 7.05 12.44 -0.99
CA GLU A 218 7.50 12.56 0.40
C GLU A 218 8.35 11.36 0.84
N ALA A 219 7.82 10.15 0.65
CA ALA A 219 8.48 8.93 1.08
C ALA A 219 9.79 8.69 0.30
N LEU A 220 9.79 8.90 -1.02
CA LEU A 220 10.97 8.69 -1.87
C LEU A 220 12.07 9.72 -1.59
N THR A 221 11.71 10.95 -1.23
CA THR A 221 12.67 12.06 -1.06
C THR A 221 13.34 12.05 0.32
N MET A 222 12.59 11.75 1.39
CA MET A 222 13.05 11.96 2.77
C MET A 222 13.59 10.70 3.45
N SER A 223 13.11 9.52 3.07
CA SER A 223 13.29 8.31 3.87
C SER A 223 14.62 7.61 3.61
N ASP A 224 15.17 7.01 4.66
CA ASP A 224 16.21 5.98 4.53
C ASP A 224 15.58 4.63 4.17
N THR A 225 14.43 4.33 4.77
CA THR A 225 13.64 3.11 4.57
C THR A 225 12.16 3.44 4.42
N ILE A 226 11.50 2.82 3.46
CA ILE A 226 10.05 2.90 3.24
C ILE A 226 9.43 1.55 3.61
N VAL A 227 8.31 1.60 4.32
CA VAL A 227 7.44 0.47 4.65
C VAL A 227 6.14 0.66 3.88
N VAL A 228 5.98 -0.07 2.78
CA VAL A 228 4.76 -0.02 1.96
C VAL A 228 3.71 -0.93 2.59
N MET A 229 2.52 -0.39 2.87
CA MET A 229 1.41 -1.10 3.52
C MET A 229 0.15 -1.13 2.64
N LYS A 230 -0.54 -2.27 2.63
CA LYS A 230 -1.86 -2.47 2.00
C LYS A 230 -2.70 -3.34 2.93
N ALA A 231 -3.97 -2.97 3.11
CA ALA A 231 -4.94 -3.77 3.88
C ALA A 231 -4.46 -4.25 5.27
N GLY A 232 -3.68 -3.43 5.99
CA GLY A 232 -3.17 -3.77 7.32
C GLY A 232 -1.88 -4.58 7.34
N GLU A 233 -1.37 -4.99 6.17
CA GLU A 233 -0.15 -5.79 6.03
C GLU A 233 1.00 -5.00 5.39
N ILE A 234 2.23 -5.39 5.69
CA ILE A 234 3.44 -4.89 5.03
C ILE A 234 3.63 -5.63 3.71
N GLN A 235 3.67 -4.88 2.61
CA GLN A 235 3.88 -5.41 1.27
C GLN A 235 5.37 -5.47 0.90
N GLN A 236 6.14 -4.44 1.29
CA GLN A 236 7.58 -4.38 1.06
C GLN A 236 8.24 -3.41 2.05
N VAL A 237 9.47 -3.73 2.46
CA VAL A 237 10.34 -2.84 3.22
C VAL A 237 11.66 -2.72 2.47
N GLY A 238 12.11 -1.50 2.22
CA GLY A 238 13.34 -1.28 1.47
C GLY A 238 13.72 0.19 1.37
N LYS A 239 14.88 0.46 0.77
CA LYS A 239 15.29 1.83 0.47
C LYS A 239 14.40 2.41 -0.63
N PRO A 240 14.24 3.76 -0.72
CA PRO A 240 13.46 4.39 -1.77
C PRO A 240 13.75 3.89 -3.19
N MET A 241 15.03 3.74 -3.52
CA MET A 241 15.46 3.31 -4.85
C MET A 241 15.17 1.83 -5.11
N ASP A 242 15.24 0.98 -4.08
CA ASP A 242 14.92 -0.44 -4.17
C ASP A 242 13.41 -0.63 -4.31
N ILE A 243 12.59 0.13 -3.56
CA ILE A 243 11.12 0.12 -3.71
C ILE A 243 10.69 0.55 -5.12
N TYR A 244 11.36 1.55 -5.70
CA TYR A 244 11.02 2.05 -7.03
C TYR A 244 11.46 1.09 -8.15
N ASN A 245 12.72 0.62 -8.10
CA ASN A 245 13.33 -0.18 -9.17
C ASN A 245 13.05 -1.68 -9.03
N GLU A 246 12.86 -2.20 -7.82
CA GLU A 246 12.67 -3.63 -7.55
C GLU A 246 11.40 -3.85 -6.69
N PRO A 247 10.21 -3.51 -7.21
CA PRO A 247 8.96 -3.72 -6.48
C PRO A 247 8.73 -5.22 -6.26
N ALA A 248 8.34 -5.59 -5.04
CA ALA A 248 8.15 -6.99 -4.65
C ALA A 248 6.88 -7.62 -5.24
N ASN A 249 5.87 -6.82 -5.56
CA ASN A 249 4.62 -7.26 -6.15
C ASN A 249 3.96 -6.17 -7.01
N ALA A 250 2.93 -6.56 -7.77
CA ALA A 250 2.24 -5.67 -8.71
C ALA A 250 1.59 -4.46 -8.01
N PHE A 251 1.12 -4.63 -6.76
CA PHE A 251 0.61 -3.51 -5.99
C PHE A 251 1.70 -2.47 -5.71
N VAL A 252 2.89 -2.85 -5.22
CA VAL A 252 3.97 -1.88 -4.98
C VAL A 252 4.41 -1.22 -6.28
N ALA A 253 4.48 -1.99 -7.37
CA ALA A 253 4.85 -1.49 -8.69
C ALA A 253 3.85 -0.45 -9.25
N ASN A 254 2.56 -0.66 -9.04
CA ASN A 254 1.48 0.25 -9.46
C ASN A 254 1.29 1.42 -8.49
N PHE A 255 1.57 1.20 -7.20
CA PHE A 255 1.35 2.19 -6.16
C PHE A 255 2.52 3.18 -6.04
N ILE A 256 3.72 2.82 -6.46
CA ILE A 256 4.90 3.70 -6.41
C ILE A 256 5.33 4.07 -7.82
N GLY A 257 5.18 5.34 -8.19
CA GLY A 257 5.44 5.85 -9.53
C GLY A 257 4.40 5.42 -10.55
N GLU A 258 4.61 5.80 -11.81
CA GLU A 258 3.83 5.28 -12.93
C GLU A 258 4.47 3.98 -13.45
N SER A 259 3.64 3.05 -13.93
CA SER A 259 4.07 1.75 -14.43
C SER A 259 3.23 1.32 -15.61
N ASN A 260 3.88 0.77 -16.63
CA ASN A 260 3.21 -0.07 -17.61
C ASN A 260 3.23 -1.51 -17.10
N ILE A 261 2.04 -2.10 -16.92
CA ILE A 261 1.90 -3.48 -16.45
C ILE A 261 1.27 -4.33 -17.57
N TYR A 262 1.85 -5.50 -17.85
CA TYR A 262 1.37 -6.37 -18.93
C TYR A 262 1.30 -7.82 -18.51
N ASN A 263 0.22 -8.49 -18.91
CA ASN A 263 0.16 -9.95 -18.91
C ASN A 263 1.24 -10.52 -19.86
N ALA A 264 2.05 -11.44 -19.35
CA ALA A 264 3.15 -12.01 -20.09
C ALA A 264 3.28 -13.53 -19.90
N THR A 265 4.16 -14.14 -20.69
CA THR A 265 4.48 -15.57 -20.57
C THR A 265 5.97 -15.80 -20.76
N MET A 266 6.61 -16.54 -19.87
CA MET A 266 8.00 -16.96 -20.04
C MET A 266 8.12 -17.93 -21.22
N LYS A 267 9.03 -17.63 -22.16
CA LYS A 267 9.27 -18.45 -23.36
C LYS A 267 10.57 -19.24 -23.31
N GLY A 268 11.50 -18.81 -22.48
CA GLY A 268 12.79 -19.46 -22.30
C GLY A 268 13.49 -18.88 -21.08
N LYS A 269 14.74 -19.29 -20.89
CA LYS A 269 15.58 -18.77 -19.81
C LYS A 269 15.80 -17.27 -20.02
N LYS A 270 15.33 -16.45 -19.08
CA LYS A 270 15.40 -14.98 -19.18
C LYS A 270 14.84 -14.42 -20.49
N GLU A 271 13.78 -15.05 -21.01
CA GLU A 271 13.06 -14.61 -22.19
C GLU A 271 11.56 -14.60 -21.92
N VAL A 272 10.94 -13.43 -22.07
CA VAL A 272 9.53 -13.19 -21.76
C VAL A 272 8.80 -12.65 -22.98
N ARG A 273 7.55 -13.07 -23.17
CA ARG A 273 6.70 -12.61 -24.26
C ARG A 273 5.56 -11.74 -23.74
N PHE A 274 5.51 -10.49 -24.19
CA PHE A 274 4.44 -9.51 -23.96
C PHE A 274 4.38 -8.54 -25.15
N LEU A 275 3.30 -7.76 -25.31
CA LEU A 275 3.10 -6.86 -26.46
C LEU A 275 3.34 -7.52 -27.83
N ASN A 276 3.00 -8.80 -27.97
CA ASN A 276 3.25 -9.65 -29.15
C ASN A 276 4.73 -9.78 -29.58
N ASN A 277 5.68 -9.45 -28.71
CA ASN A 277 7.12 -9.54 -28.95
C ASN A 277 7.79 -10.43 -27.88
N VAL A 278 8.98 -10.95 -28.18
CA VAL A 278 9.81 -11.68 -27.21
C VAL A 278 11.00 -10.83 -26.83
N PHE A 279 11.19 -10.61 -25.54
CA PHE A 279 12.24 -9.79 -24.98
C PHE A 279 13.16 -10.62 -24.10
N LYS A 280 14.43 -10.24 -24.05
CA LYS A 280 15.35 -10.70 -23.00
C LYS A 280 15.07 -9.89 -21.74
N CYS A 281 15.14 -10.53 -20.58
CA CYS A 281 14.98 -9.91 -19.27
C CYS A 281 16.13 -10.31 -18.34
N VAL A 282 16.14 -9.77 -17.11
CA VAL A 282 17.12 -10.17 -16.09
C VAL A 282 16.58 -11.27 -15.18
N ASP A 283 15.29 -11.23 -14.88
CA ASP A 283 14.58 -12.18 -14.02
C ASP A 283 14.29 -13.50 -14.74
N ASP A 284 14.19 -14.60 -13.98
CA ASP A 284 13.99 -15.94 -14.51
C ASP A 284 12.88 -16.66 -13.74
N PHE A 285 11.96 -17.24 -14.48
CA PHE A 285 10.80 -18.00 -13.99
C PHE A 285 10.66 -19.26 -14.84
N PRO A 286 9.90 -20.29 -14.40
CA PRO A 286 9.69 -21.50 -15.18
C PRO A 286 9.17 -21.21 -16.60
N ILE A 287 9.56 -22.06 -17.56
CA ILE A 287 9.11 -21.91 -18.95
C ILE A 287 7.59 -22.12 -19.02
N ASN A 288 6.90 -21.26 -19.78
CA ASN A 288 5.44 -21.16 -19.89
C ASN A 288 4.71 -20.64 -18.64
N GLU A 289 5.44 -20.19 -17.62
CA GLU A 289 4.84 -19.52 -16.48
C GLU A 289 4.13 -18.24 -16.92
N LYS A 290 2.92 -18.00 -16.39
CA LYS A 290 2.20 -16.74 -16.59
C LYS A 290 2.72 -15.75 -15.56
N VAL A 291 3.20 -14.61 -16.04
CA VAL A 291 3.83 -13.59 -15.21
C VAL A 291 3.29 -12.23 -15.57
N ASP A 292 3.41 -11.26 -14.67
CA ASP A 292 3.19 -9.85 -14.99
C ASP A 292 4.55 -9.19 -15.29
N VAL A 293 4.60 -8.39 -16.34
CA VAL A 293 5.77 -7.57 -16.70
C VAL A 293 5.49 -6.13 -16.31
N VAL A 294 6.45 -5.51 -15.63
CA VAL A 294 6.42 -4.09 -15.30
C VAL A 294 7.58 -3.33 -15.92
N ILE A 295 7.24 -2.20 -16.52
CA ILE A 295 8.18 -1.30 -17.18
C ILE A 295 7.83 0.13 -16.82
N ARG A 296 8.80 0.90 -16.34
CA ARG A 296 8.62 2.32 -16.05
C ARG A 296 8.51 3.14 -17.34
N PRO A 297 7.57 4.09 -17.45
CA PRO A 297 7.42 4.91 -18.67
C PRO A 297 8.71 5.60 -19.13
N GLU A 298 9.56 6.03 -18.20
CA GLU A 298 10.84 6.69 -18.46
C GLU A 298 11.95 5.73 -18.95
N ASP A 299 11.80 4.43 -18.77
CA ASP A 299 12.73 3.42 -19.27
C ASP A 299 12.43 2.98 -20.71
N VAL A 300 11.30 3.44 -21.27
CA VAL A 300 10.90 3.16 -22.64
C VAL A 300 11.50 4.20 -23.58
N GLY A 301 12.38 3.76 -24.48
CA GLY A 301 13.01 4.66 -25.45
C GLY A 301 12.21 4.78 -26.74
N LEU A 302 11.92 6.01 -27.18
CA LEU A 302 11.35 6.28 -28.51
C LEU A 302 12.40 6.77 -29.52
N ARG A 303 12.21 6.38 -30.79
CA ARG A 303 12.91 6.98 -31.92
C ARG A 303 12.05 7.00 -33.18
N ALA A 304 12.32 7.95 -34.07
CA ALA A 304 11.74 7.94 -35.41
C ALA A 304 12.18 6.69 -36.18
N ILE A 305 11.28 6.14 -37.01
CA ILE A 305 11.55 4.97 -37.84
C ILE A 305 12.77 5.21 -38.72
N LYS A 306 13.71 4.25 -38.70
CA LYS A 306 14.80 4.17 -39.67
C LYS A 306 14.59 2.97 -40.59
N PRO A 307 15.06 3.04 -41.86
CA PRO A 307 14.89 1.95 -42.83
C PRO A 307 15.60 0.65 -42.44
N GLU A 308 16.57 0.71 -41.53
CA GLU A 308 17.28 -0.48 -41.02
C GLU A 308 16.53 -1.12 -39.85
N LYS A 309 15.88 -2.27 -40.10
CA LYS A 309 15.29 -3.09 -39.04
C LYS A 309 16.37 -3.57 -38.07
N ARG A 310 16.23 -3.22 -36.80
CA ARG A 310 17.03 -3.77 -35.70
C ARG A 310 16.15 -4.70 -34.87
N SER A 311 16.64 -5.88 -34.52
CA SER A 311 15.87 -6.91 -33.80
C SER A 311 15.40 -6.50 -32.40
N SER A 312 15.99 -5.45 -31.81
CA SER A 312 15.66 -4.97 -30.46
C SER A 312 14.59 -3.86 -30.43
N TYR A 313 13.93 -3.59 -31.55
CA TYR A 313 12.94 -2.53 -31.67
C TYR A 313 11.64 -3.09 -32.24
N PHE A 314 10.51 -2.55 -31.78
CA PHE A 314 9.19 -2.82 -32.34
C PHE A 314 8.47 -1.49 -32.61
N SER A 315 7.51 -1.50 -33.53
CA SER A 315 6.83 -0.28 -33.99
C SER A 315 5.52 -0.05 -33.25
N GLY A 316 5.19 1.21 -33.00
CA GLY A 316 3.88 1.65 -32.52
C GLY A 316 3.50 3.02 -33.10
N VAL A 317 2.26 3.44 -32.87
CA VAL A 317 1.73 4.74 -33.31
C VAL A 317 1.40 5.57 -32.09
N ILE A 318 1.89 6.81 -32.03
CA ILE A 318 1.55 7.74 -30.94
C ILE A 318 0.07 8.12 -31.10
N THR A 319 -0.76 7.72 -30.14
CA THR A 319 -2.19 8.03 -30.12
C THR A 319 -2.51 9.26 -29.28
N ASN A 320 -1.67 9.59 -28.30
CA ASN A 320 -1.84 10.77 -27.46
C ASN A 320 -0.47 11.33 -27.06
N LYS A 321 -0.42 12.65 -26.85
CA LYS A 321 0.76 13.40 -26.42
C LYS A 321 0.35 14.47 -25.42
N VAL A 322 0.97 14.45 -24.25
CA VAL A 322 0.76 15.45 -23.19
C VAL A 322 2.09 16.03 -22.76
N PHE A 323 2.18 17.36 -22.66
CA PHE A 323 3.36 18.02 -22.11
C PHE A 323 3.20 18.18 -20.58
N LYS A 324 4.10 17.57 -19.81
CA LYS A 324 4.11 17.57 -18.34
C LYS A 324 5.18 18.52 -17.77
N GLY A 325 5.60 19.53 -18.54
CA GLY A 325 6.55 20.56 -18.12
C GLY A 325 8.02 20.24 -18.43
N ILE A 326 8.58 19.18 -17.85
CA ILE A 326 10.00 18.79 -18.11
C ILE A 326 10.16 17.67 -19.14
N HIS A 327 9.08 16.93 -19.42
CA HIS A 327 9.03 15.85 -20.39
C HIS A 327 7.67 15.82 -21.09
N PHE A 328 7.57 15.02 -22.14
CA PHE A 328 6.33 14.63 -22.78
C PHE A 328 5.96 13.21 -22.37
N GLU A 329 4.69 13.03 -22.06
CA GLU A 329 4.06 11.74 -21.87
C GLU A 329 3.36 11.36 -23.16
N TYR A 330 3.68 10.18 -23.68
CA TYR A 330 3.12 9.63 -24.91
C TYR A 330 2.35 8.36 -24.59
N VAL A 331 1.17 8.23 -25.17
CA VAL A 331 0.49 6.93 -25.28
C VAL A 331 0.78 6.40 -26.67
N VAL A 332 1.38 5.22 -26.75
CA VAL A 332 1.76 4.58 -28.00
C VAL A 332 0.99 3.28 -28.18
N SER A 333 0.21 3.17 -29.25
CA SER A 333 -0.52 1.96 -29.59
C SER A 333 0.40 0.93 -30.26
N VAL A 334 0.36 -0.29 -29.74
CA VAL A 334 1.14 -1.45 -30.17
C VAL A 334 0.18 -2.62 -30.38
N GLY A 335 -0.38 -2.72 -31.59
CA GLY A 335 -1.39 -3.73 -31.90
C GLY A 335 -2.72 -3.42 -31.20
N LYS A 336 -3.07 -4.20 -30.18
CA LYS A 336 -4.29 -4.00 -29.35
C LYS A 336 -4.00 -3.39 -27.98
N SER A 337 -2.73 -3.23 -27.65
CA SER A 337 -2.29 -2.74 -26.35
C SER A 337 -1.68 -1.36 -26.48
N GLU A 338 -1.57 -0.66 -25.37
CA GLU A 338 -0.96 0.65 -25.26
C GLU A 338 0.27 0.60 -24.34
N ILE A 339 1.22 1.48 -24.61
CA ILE A 339 2.38 1.73 -23.75
C ILE A 339 2.53 3.22 -23.51
N VAL A 340 2.62 3.59 -22.24
CA VAL A 340 2.91 4.95 -21.78
C VAL A 340 4.42 5.15 -21.76
N VAL A 341 4.89 6.25 -22.33
CA VAL A 341 6.31 6.56 -22.45
C VAL A 341 6.57 8.00 -22.04
N GLN A 342 7.58 8.24 -21.22
CA GLN A 342 8.03 9.57 -20.84
C GLN A 342 9.37 9.88 -21.53
N ASP A 343 9.40 10.87 -22.42
CA ASP A 343 10.62 11.30 -23.13
C ASP A 343 10.71 12.82 -23.16
N THR A 344 11.92 13.36 -23.08
CA THR A 344 12.18 14.82 -23.20
C THR A 344 12.19 15.27 -24.66
N LYS A 345 12.35 14.35 -25.62
CA LYS A 345 12.25 14.63 -27.04
C LYS A 345 10.81 14.77 -27.48
N GLU A 346 10.60 15.69 -28.41
CA GLU A 346 9.29 15.93 -28.99
C GLU A 346 9.04 15.01 -30.20
N PHE A 347 7.97 14.23 -30.14
CA PHE A 347 7.40 13.48 -31.25
C PHE A 347 6.00 14.03 -31.61
N LYS A 348 5.50 13.73 -32.81
CA LYS A 348 4.15 14.16 -33.23
C LYS A 348 3.11 13.10 -32.90
N GLU A 349 1.92 13.57 -32.58
CA GLU A 349 0.74 12.72 -32.50
C GLU A 349 0.45 12.10 -33.88
N ASN A 350 -0.03 10.86 -33.91
CA ASN A 350 -0.22 10.01 -35.09
C ASN A 350 1.07 9.65 -35.85
N GLU A 351 2.25 9.97 -35.30
CA GLU A 351 3.52 9.52 -35.86
C GLU A 351 3.79 8.06 -35.52
N THR A 352 4.34 7.30 -36.47
CA THR A 352 4.83 5.94 -36.21
C THR A 352 6.26 5.99 -35.71
N VAL A 353 6.51 5.37 -34.56
CA VAL A 353 7.80 5.37 -33.86
C VAL A 353 8.30 3.95 -33.63
N GLU A 354 9.60 3.80 -33.44
CA GLU A 354 10.20 2.57 -32.93
C GLU A 354 10.44 2.70 -31.43
N ILE A 355 10.03 1.66 -30.70
CA ILE A 355 10.10 1.53 -29.26
C ILE A 355 11.25 0.59 -28.91
N LYS A 356 12.02 0.94 -27.87
CA LYS A 356 13.06 0.09 -27.28
C LYS A 356 12.82 -0.05 -25.78
N ILE A 357 12.87 -1.28 -25.30
CA ILE A 357 12.88 -1.59 -23.88
C ILE A 357 14.19 -2.37 -23.61
N ALA A 358 14.96 -1.92 -22.63
CA ALA A 358 16.21 -2.59 -22.25
C ALA A 358 15.90 -3.80 -21.34
N PRO A 359 16.68 -4.90 -21.39
CA PRO A 359 16.41 -6.10 -20.59
C PRO A 359 16.34 -5.89 -19.07
N ASP A 360 17.10 -4.92 -18.57
CA ASP A 360 17.18 -4.49 -17.17
C ASP A 360 16.01 -3.60 -16.74
N ALA A 361 15.26 -3.04 -17.69
CA ALA A 361 14.02 -2.29 -17.43
C ALA A 361 12.76 -3.17 -17.44
N ILE A 362 12.92 -4.48 -17.67
CA ILE A 362 11.81 -5.45 -17.70
C ILE A 362 11.83 -6.21 -16.38
N HIS A 363 10.97 -5.80 -15.47
CA HIS A 363 10.78 -6.48 -14.20
C HIS A 363 9.69 -7.54 -14.34
N ILE A 364 10.00 -8.76 -13.92
CA ILE A 364 9.04 -9.87 -13.97
C ILE A 364 8.56 -10.19 -12.58
N MET A 365 7.23 -10.24 -12.42
CA MET A 365 6.58 -10.57 -11.18
C MET A 365 5.70 -11.81 -11.33
N GLU A 366 5.57 -12.54 -10.22
CA GLU A 366 4.56 -13.58 -10.11
C GLU A 366 3.19 -12.99 -10.39
N ARG A 367 2.42 -13.68 -11.23
CA ARG A 367 1.07 -13.26 -11.53
C ARG A 367 0.18 -13.62 -10.34
N GLU A 368 -0.26 -12.60 -9.61
CA GLU A 368 -1.08 -12.74 -8.40
C GLU A 368 -2.40 -13.49 -8.70
N PHE A 369 -3.05 -13.16 -9.83
CA PHE A 369 -4.36 -13.73 -10.20
C PHE A 369 -4.36 -14.35 -11.60
N ALA A 370 -4.57 -15.67 -11.65
CA ALA A 370 -4.84 -16.38 -12.91
C ALA A 370 -6.35 -16.57 -13.16
N SER A 371 -7.12 -16.72 -12.09
CA SER A 371 -8.58 -16.89 -12.03
C SER A 371 -9.02 -16.69 -10.58
N ASN A 372 -10.30 -16.42 -10.35
CA ASN A 372 -10.90 -16.46 -9.02
C ASN A 372 -11.12 -17.92 -8.61
N ILE A 373 -10.52 -18.36 -7.51
CA ILE A 373 -10.65 -19.74 -7.02
C ILE A 373 -11.20 -19.71 -5.60
N PHE A 374 -12.44 -20.14 -5.44
CA PHE A 374 -13.14 -20.15 -4.15
C PHE A 374 -13.20 -21.58 -3.65
N SER A 375 -12.42 -21.86 -2.61
CA SER A 375 -12.40 -23.20 -2.02
C SER A 375 -13.59 -23.43 -1.08
N GLU A 376 -14.15 -22.39 -0.45
CA GLU A 376 -15.24 -22.53 0.53
C GLU A 376 -16.64 -22.41 -0.10
N ALA A 377 -16.75 -22.67 -1.40
CA ALA A 377 -18.01 -22.61 -2.12
C ALA A 377 -18.89 -23.84 -1.88
N TRP A 378 -20.20 -23.68 -1.96
CA TRP A 378 -21.17 -24.77 -1.80
C TRP A 378 -22.41 -24.57 -2.68
N ILE A 379 -23.16 -25.65 -2.95
CA ILE A 379 -24.37 -25.61 -3.78
C ILE A 379 -25.61 -25.47 -2.91
N ASN A 380 -26.48 -24.50 -3.21
CA ASN A 380 -27.74 -24.32 -2.50
C ASN A 380 -28.90 -25.13 -3.11
N LYS A 381 -30.05 -25.10 -2.45
CA LYS A 381 -31.29 -25.79 -2.86
C LYS A 381 -31.86 -25.34 -4.21
N PHE A 382 -31.39 -24.22 -4.75
CA PHE A 382 -31.78 -23.69 -6.05
C PHE A 382 -30.77 -24.06 -7.15
N ASN A 383 -29.83 -24.98 -6.86
CA ASN A 383 -28.77 -25.40 -7.77
C ASN A 383 -27.81 -24.28 -8.19
N GLN A 384 -27.68 -23.27 -7.33
CA GLN A 384 -26.72 -22.19 -7.51
C GLN A 384 -25.51 -22.44 -6.62
N VAL A 385 -24.34 -21.98 -7.08
CA VAL A 385 -23.14 -21.98 -6.25
C VAL A 385 -23.10 -20.69 -5.45
N VAL A 386 -22.94 -20.86 -4.14
CA VAL A 386 -22.79 -19.79 -3.17
C VAL A 386 -21.31 -19.59 -2.91
N VAL A 387 -20.84 -18.38 -3.16
CA VAL A 387 -19.50 -17.91 -2.77
C VAL A 387 -19.71 -16.72 -1.85
N SER A 388 -19.49 -16.92 -0.55
CA SER A 388 -19.80 -15.92 0.47
C SER A 388 -21.28 -15.47 0.38
N ASP A 389 -21.55 -14.19 0.07
CA ASP A 389 -22.88 -13.61 -0.14
C ASP A 389 -23.35 -13.62 -1.62
N CYS A 390 -22.49 -14.07 -2.54
CA CYS A 390 -22.77 -14.08 -3.97
C CYS A 390 -23.38 -15.42 -4.43
N LEU A 391 -24.33 -15.34 -5.37
CA LEU A 391 -25.06 -16.46 -5.95
C LEU A 391 -24.77 -16.54 -7.46
N PHE A 392 -24.29 -17.70 -7.91
CA PHE A 392 -24.02 -17.95 -9.32
C PHE A 392 -24.85 -19.11 -9.83
N ASP A 393 -25.56 -18.90 -10.94
CA ASP A 393 -26.13 -20.00 -11.70
C ASP A 393 -25.00 -20.84 -12.30
N VAL A 394 -25.15 -22.16 -12.30
CA VAL A 394 -24.10 -23.08 -12.75
C VAL A 394 -24.66 -24.25 -13.55
N ASP A 395 -23.85 -24.80 -14.45
CA ASP A 395 -24.14 -26.10 -15.06
C ASP A 395 -23.65 -27.24 -14.16
N LEU A 396 -24.54 -27.83 -13.36
CA LEU A 396 -24.19 -28.95 -12.47
C LEU A 396 -23.78 -30.23 -13.21
N THR A 397 -24.09 -30.36 -14.49
CA THR A 397 -23.72 -31.56 -15.28
C THR A 397 -22.21 -31.69 -15.45
N GLN A 398 -21.46 -30.62 -15.23
CA GLN A 398 -19.99 -30.63 -15.22
C GLN A 398 -19.40 -31.50 -14.10
N LEU A 399 -20.12 -31.68 -12.98
CA LEU A 399 -19.67 -32.48 -11.85
C LEU A 399 -19.74 -33.99 -12.13
N LEU A 400 -20.58 -34.41 -13.08
CA LEU A 400 -20.71 -35.79 -13.50
C LEU A 400 -20.92 -35.87 -15.03
N PRO A 401 -19.86 -36.17 -15.81
CA PRO A 401 -19.95 -36.21 -17.27
C PRO A 401 -21.07 -37.11 -17.80
N GLY A 402 -21.90 -36.57 -18.70
CA GLY A 402 -23.02 -37.31 -19.30
C GLY A 402 -24.30 -37.36 -18.47
N SER A 403 -24.32 -36.69 -17.31
CA SER A 403 -25.53 -36.50 -16.50
C SER A 403 -26.48 -35.44 -17.07
N LYS A 404 -27.71 -35.39 -16.54
CA LYS A 404 -28.73 -34.37 -16.85
C LYS A 404 -29.49 -33.98 -15.59
N LEU A 405 -30.04 -32.77 -15.56
CA LEU A 405 -30.96 -32.37 -14.49
C LEU A 405 -32.37 -32.87 -14.80
N ASP A 406 -33.06 -33.42 -13.79
CA ASP A 406 -34.48 -33.78 -13.88
C ASP A 406 -35.41 -32.59 -13.60
N GLU A 407 -36.72 -32.80 -13.71
CA GLU A 407 -37.75 -31.75 -13.50
C GLU A 407 -37.76 -31.19 -12.07
N ASN A 408 -37.20 -31.93 -11.11
CA ASN A 408 -37.10 -31.50 -9.71
C ASN A 408 -35.73 -30.87 -9.41
N GLY A 409 -34.84 -30.75 -10.40
CA GLY A 409 -33.51 -30.18 -10.24
C GLY A 409 -32.46 -31.15 -9.71
N TYR A 410 -32.74 -32.46 -9.65
CA TYR A 410 -31.73 -33.45 -9.24
C TYR A 410 -30.80 -33.82 -10.40
N LEU A 411 -29.53 -34.08 -10.09
CA LEU A 411 -28.58 -34.54 -11.09
C LEU A 411 -28.77 -36.04 -11.33
N VAL A 412 -28.96 -36.45 -12.58
CA VAL A 412 -29.21 -37.84 -12.96
C VAL A 412 -28.08 -38.36 -13.84
N SER A 413 -27.40 -39.41 -13.39
CA SER A 413 -26.34 -40.09 -14.14
C SER A 413 -26.87 -40.87 -15.35
N GLN A 414 -25.96 -41.32 -16.23
CA GLN A 414 -26.32 -42.20 -17.36
C GLN A 414 -26.95 -43.53 -16.92
N ASP A 415 -26.55 -44.02 -15.74
CA ASP A 415 -27.07 -45.27 -15.15
C ASP A 415 -28.41 -45.06 -14.41
N GLY A 416 -28.98 -43.85 -14.43
CA GLY A 416 -30.28 -43.53 -13.85
C GLY A 416 -30.27 -43.19 -12.36
N LYS A 417 -29.11 -43.22 -11.69
CA LYS A 417 -28.96 -42.76 -10.30
C LYS A 417 -29.15 -41.26 -10.17
N LYS A 418 -29.83 -40.82 -9.11
CA LYS A 418 -30.12 -39.42 -8.81
C LYS A 418 -29.24 -38.91 -7.67
N TYR A 419 -28.89 -37.63 -7.73
CA TYR A 419 -28.07 -36.96 -6.72
C TYR A 419 -28.70 -35.62 -6.32
N ASP A 420 -28.84 -35.40 -5.01
CA ASP A 420 -29.22 -34.11 -4.42
C ASP A 420 -27.96 -33.37 -3.96
N LEU A 421 -27.58 -32.35 -4.73
CA LEU A 421 -26.38 -31.58 -4.49
C LEU A 421 -26.60 -30.38 -3.55
N ASN A 422 -27.77 -30.26 -2.92
CA ASN A 422 -27.96 -29.25 -1.88
C ASN A 422 -26.97 -29.47 -0.73
N ASP A 423 -26.35 -28.38 -0.28
CA ASP A 423 -25.27 -28.34 0.72
C ASP A 423 -24.00 -29.11 0.29
N ALA A 424 -23.80 -29.35 -1.02
CA ALA A 424 -22.58 -29.99 -1.51
C ALA A 424 -21.41 -28.99 -1.56
N ASP A 425 -20.32 -29.32 -0.87
CA ASP A 425 -19.06 -28.57 -0.91
C ASP A 425 -18.39 -28.68 -2.29
N VAL A 426 -18.03 -27.54 -2.88
CA VAL A 426 -17.36 -27.45 -4.18
C VAL A 426 -16.19 -26.47 -4.14
N ILE A 427 -15.30 -26.60 -5.12
CA ILE A 427 -14.35 -25.55 -5.47
C ILE A 427 -14.89 -24.87 -6.72
N ALA A 428 -15.11 -23.56 -6.65
CA ALA A 428 -15.52 -22.77 -7.80
C ALA A 428 -14.33 -22.04 -8.40
N ASN A 429 -14.20 -22.08 -9.73
CA ASN A 429 -13.20 -21.35 -10.49
C ASN A 429 -13.90 -20.50 -11.55
N ILE A 430 -13.67 -19.18 -11.48
CA ILE A 430 -14.24 -18.20 -12.40
C ILE A 430 -13.10 -17.43 -13.05
N GLY A 431 -13.07 -17.42 -14.39
CA GLY A 431 -12.08 -16.64 -15.14
C GLY A 431 -12.21 -15.14 -14.86
N LEU A 432 -11.11 -14.39 -14.96
CA LEU A 432 -11.15 -12.95 -14.69
C LEU A 432 -11.94 -12.18 -15.77
N ASN A 433 -11.91 -12.65 -17.00
CA ASN A 433 -12.46 -11.97 -18.19
C ASN A 433 -13.89 -12.41 -18.57
N VAL A 434 -14.51 -13.25 -17.74
CA VAL A 434 -15.90 -13.75 -17.93
C VAL A 434 -16.88 -13.11 -16.94
N ILE A 435 -16.37 -12.22 -16.07
CA ILE A 435 -17.18 -11.48 -15.11
C ILE A 435 -17.56 -10.15 -15.75
N ASP A 436 -18.85 -9.94 -15.97
CA ASP A 436 -19.39 -8.69 -16.48
C ASP A 436 -19.75 -7.78 -15.30
N VAL A 437 -19.27 -6.53 -15.34
CA VAL A 437 -19.43 -5.55 -14.27
C VAL A 437 -20.23 -4.38 -14.77
N TYR A 438 -21.20 -3.93 -13.98
CA TYR A 438 -22.10 -2.84 -14.33
C TYR A 438 -22.48 -2.00 -13.12
N ASP A 439 -22.96 -0.79 -13.40
CA ASP A 439 -23.29 0.20 -12.38
C ASP A 439 -24.52 -0.24 -11.57
N ARG A 440 -24.42 -0.20 -10.24
CA ARG A 440 -25.50 -0.65 -9.37
C ARG A 440 -26.58 0.42 -9.26
N THR A 441 -27.82 0.05 -9.54
CA THR A 441 -28.98 0.95 -9.37
C THR A 441 -29.77 0.59 -8.11
N ASN A 442 -30.58 1.53 -7.62
CA ASN A 442 -31.46 1.28 -6.46
C ASN A 442 -32.51 0.18 -6.69
N GLU A 443 -32.77 -0.17 -7.95
CA GLU A 443 -33.71 -1.22 -8.35
C GLU A 443 -33.00 -2.57 -8.60
N ASP A 444 -31.68 -2.63 -8.41
CA ASP A 444 -30.90 -3.83 -8.67
C ASP A 444 -31.11 -4.88 -7.56
N GLU A 445 -31.81 -5.95 -7.90
CA GLU A 445 -32.03 -7.11 -7.03
C GLU A 445 -30.86 -8.11 -7.09
N ASN A 446 -29.85 -7.90 -7.95
CA ASN A 446 -28.69 -8.78 -8.01
C ASN A 446 -27.95 -8.79 -6.66
N PRO A 447 -27.81 -9.96 -6.00
CA PRO A 447 -27.07 -10.07 -4.74
C PRO A 447 -25.56 -9.96 -4.93
N ASN A 448 -25.05 -10.09 -6.15
CA ASN A 448 -23.62 -10.07 -6.46
C ASN A 448 -23.16 -8.62 -6.70
N TYR A 449 -22.68 -7.98 -5.65
CA TYR A 449 -22.13 -6.63 -5.73
C TYR A 449 -21.10 -6.39 -4.64
N GLY A 450 -20.27 -5.39 -4.87
CA GLY A 450 -19.22 -5.00 -3.95
C GLY A 450 -18.69 -3.62 -4.26
N GLU A 451 -17.70 -3.22 -3.48
CA GLU A 451 -16.96 -1.97 -3.67
C GLU A 451 -15.67 -2.27 -4.43
N ILE A 452 -15.33 -1.43 -5.42
CA ILE A 452 -14.04 -1.52 -6.09
C ILE A 452 -12.95 -0.98 -5.15
N ILE A 453 -12.04 -1.85 -4.73
CA ILE A 453 -10.98 -1.50 -3.77
C ILE A 453 -9.61 -1.29 -4.43
N SER A 454 -9.43 -1.70 -5.69
CA SER A 454 -8.19 -1.51 -6.44
C SER A 454 -8.45 -1.59 -7.94
N ILE A 455 -7.75 -0.76 -8.72
CA ILE A 455 -7.79 -0.78 -10.18
C ILE A 455 -6.37 -0.72 -10.75
N VAL A 456 -6.06 -1.61 -11.70
CA VAL A 456 -4.76 -1.67 -12.38
C VAL A 456 -4.98 -1.77 -13.88
N TYR A 457 -4.42 -0.85 -14.67
CA TYR A 457 -4.46 -0.95 -16.13
C TYR A 457 -3.37 -1.90 -16.64
N LYS A 458 -3.77 -2.95 -17.34
CA LYS A 458 -2.90 -3.99 -17.92
C LYS A 458 -2.69 -3.84 -19.43
N GLY A 459 -2.54 -2.60 -19.90
CA GLY A 459 -2.16 -2.28 -21.28
C GLY A 459 -3.26 -2.45 -22.34
N ASP A 460 -4.24 -3.33 -22.15
CA ASP A 460 -5.40 -3.50 -23.04
C ASP A 460 -6.74 -3.66 -22.30
N HIS A 461 -6.72 -3.79 -20.97
CA HIS A 461 -7.88 -3.86 -20.09
C HIS A 461 -7.50 -3.35 -18.69
N TYR A 462 -8.50 -3.11 -17.85
CA TYR A 462 -8.35 -2.87 -16.42
C TYR A 462 -8.58 -4.18 -15.66
N GLN A 463 -7.69 -4.49 -14.73
CA GLN A 463 -7.91 -5.49 -13.70
C GLN A 463 -8.41 -4.77 -12.45
N ILE A 464 -9.65 -5.06 -12.05
CA ILE A 464 -10.28 -4.49 -10.86
C ILE A 464 -10.46 -5.55 -9.78
N LEU A 465 -10.33 -5.14 -8.52
CA LEU A 465 -10.60 -5.96 -7.35
C LEU A 465 -11.88 -5.44 -6.70
N ILE A 466 -12.93 -6.26 -6.69
CA ILE A 466 -14.23 -5.97 -6.10
C ILE A 466 -14.31 -6.72 -4.78
N ARG A 467 -14.53 -6.01 -3.67
CA ARG A 467 -14.74 -6.60 -2.35
C ARG A 467 -16.22 -6.63 -2.01
N THR A 468 -16.77 -7.80 -1.72
CA THR A 468 -18.17 -7.96 -1.31
C THR A 468 -18.38 -7.51 0.14
N ARG A 469 -19.63 -7.52 0.61
CA ARG A 469 -19.97 -7.08 1.97
C ARG A 469 -19.40 -7.97 3.05
N GLU A 470 -19.26 -9.25 2.74
CA GLU A 470 -18.66 -10.26 3.62
C GLU A 470 -17.14 -10.38 3.39
N GLU A 471 -16.51 -9.32 2.84
CA GLU A 471 -15.08 -9.20 2.61
C GLU A 471 -14.46 -10.24 1.65
N GLU A 472 -15.27 -10.86 0.78
CA GLU A 472 -14.77 -11.74 -0.28
C GLU A 472 -14.28 -10.91 -1.47
N ASP A 473 -13.16 -11.29 -2.05
CA ASP A 473 -12.50 -10.54 -3.12
C ASP A 473 -12.68 -11.22 -4.49
N PHE A 474 -13.21 -10.47 -5.46
CA PHE A 474 -13.36 -10.88 -6.85
C PHE A 474 -12.47 -10.04 -7.75
N VAL A 475 -11.61 -10.69 -8.53
CA VAL A 475 -10.75 -10.05 -9.53
C VAL A 475 -11.39 -10.15 -10.90
N VAL A 476 -11.51 -9.01 -11.58
CA VAL A 476 -12.17 -8.91 -12.88
C VAL A 476 -11.30 -8.18 -13.90
N ASP A 477 -11.14 -8.76 -15.08
CA ASP A 477 -10.51 -8.14 -16.23
C ASP A 477 -11.60 -7.51 -17.13
N THR A 478 -11.71 -6.17 -17.13
CA THR A 478 -12.74 -5.41 -17.85
C THR A 478 -12.13 -4.36 -18.78
N LYS A 479 -12.80 -4.04 -19.89
CA LYS A 479 -12.35 -2.97 -20.82
C LYS A 479 -12.75 -1.57 -20.36
N TYR A 480 -13.67 -1.48 -19.40
CA TYR A 480 -14.22 -0.23 -18.95
C TYR A 480 -13.42 0.31 -17.76
N SER A 481 -13.20 1.62 -17.74
CA SER A 481 -12.62 2.31 -16.60
C SER A 481 -13.68 2.52 -15.52
N TRP A 482 -13.32 2.23 -14.28
CA TRP A 482 -14.10 2.49 -13.07
C TRP A 482 -13.30 3.40 -12.12
N ASN A 483 -13.91 3.82 -11.01
CA ASN A 483 -13.18 4.47 -9.93
C ASN A 483 -13.11 3.54 -8.70
N GLU A 484 -12.05 3.72 -7.91
CA GLU A 484 -12.01 3.15 -6.56
C GLU A 484 -13.16 3.73 -5.73
N HIS A 485 -13.73 2.90 -4.86
CA HIS A 485 -14.92 3.18 -4.05
C HIS A 485 -16.26 3.21 -4.80
N ASP A 486 -16.28 2.93 -6.10
CA ASP A 486 -17.54 2.69 -6.81
C ASP A 486 -18.18 1.38 -6.32
N ILE A 487 -19.49 1.41 -6.06
CA ILE A 487 -20.27 0.21 -5.75
C ILE A 487 -20.81 -0.34 -7.05
N VAL A 488 -20.38 -1.55 -7.41
CA VAL A 488 -20.71 -2.19 -8.69
C VAL A 488 -21.38 -3.54 -8.47
N SER A 489 -22.30 -3.87 -9.36
CA SER A 489 -22.87 -5.21 -9.46
C SER A 489 -22.12 -5.99 -10.54
N PHE A 490 -22.10 -7.32 -10.41
CA PHE A 490 -21.43 -8.18 -11.38
C PHE A 490 -22.16 -9.49 -11.61
N THR A 491 -21.99 -10.05 -12.81
CA THR A 491 -22.63 -11.29 -13.26
C THR A 491 -21.64 -12.18 -13.98
N VAL A 492 -21.92 -13.48 -13.98
CA VAL A 492 -21.15 -14.51 -14.67
C VAL A 492 -22.12 -15.45 -15.35
N GLU A 493 -21.87 -15.78 -16.61
CA GLU A 493 -22.65 -16.77 -17.33
C GLU A 493 -22.43 -18.17 -16.73
N LYS A 494 -23.50 -18.96 -16.68
CA LYS A 494 -23.48 -20.25 -15.95
C LYS A 494 -22.45 -21.25 -16.48
N GLU A 495 -22.11 -21.17 -17.77
CA GLU A 495 -21.13 -22.04 -18.40
C GLU A 495 -19.69 -21.68 -18.01
N ASP A 496 -19.44 -20.46 -17.54
CA ASP A 496 -18.12 -19.94 -17.23
C ASP A 496 -17.71 -20.17 -15.77
N VAL A 497 -18.65 -20.59 -14.92
CA VAL A 497 -18.37 -21.05 -13.55
C VAL A 497 -17.95 -22.52 -13.58
N LYS A 498 -16.65 -22.78 -13.42
CA LYS A 498 -16.10 -24.13 -13.39
C LYS A 498 -16.11 -24.69 -11.97
N LEU A 499 -16.67 -25.88 -11.81
CA LEU A 499 -16.84 -26.53 -10.51
C LEU A 499 -16.05 -27.82 -10.40
N MET A 500 -15.55 -28.06 -9.19
CA MET A 500 -14.99 -29.34 -8.79
C MET A 500 -15.59 -29.75 -7.45
N LEU A 501 -16.15 -30.95 -7.37
CA LEU A 501 -16.74 -31.45 -6.13
C LEU A 501 -15.64 -31.73 -5.09
N LYS A 502 -15.85 -31.29 -3.84
CA LYS A 502 -15.00 -31.69 -2.72
C LYS A 502 -15.45 -33.06 -2.20
N GLY A 503 -14.77 -34.10 -2.68
CA GLY A 503 -15.02 -35.48 -2.25
C GLY A 503 -15.80 -36.29 -3.27
N ASN A 504 -16.48 -37.34 -2.79
CA ASN A 504 -17.15 -38.31 -3.66
C ASN A 504 -18.64 -37.97 -3.83
N ILE A 505 -19.09 -37.89 -5.09
CA ILE A 505 -20.47 -37.59 -5.46
C ILE A 505 -21.48 -38.60 -4.90
N ALA A 506 -21.05 -39.85 -4.64
CA ALA A 506 -21.90 -40.89 -4.05
C ALA A 506 -22.48 -40.53 -2.68
N LYS A 507 -21.89 -39.57 -1.95
CA LYS A 507 -22.44 -39.05 -0.68
C LYS A 507 -23.83 -38.40 -0.87
N TYR A 508 -24.08 -37.91 -2.07
CA TYR A 508 -25.27 -37.14 -2.43
C TYR A 508 -26.30 -37.98 -3.20
N GLU A 509 -26.05 -39.29 -3.37
CA GLU A 509 -26.97 -40.20 -4.05
C GLU A 509 -28.27 -40.34 -3.24
N ILE A 510 -29.41 -40.23 -3.92
CA ILE A 510 -30.75 -40.41 -3.33
C ILE A 510 -31.45 -41.60 -4.01
N ASP A 511 -32.28 -42.28 -3.23
CA ASP A 511 -33.04 -43.47 -3.64
C ASP A 511 -34.19 -43.19 -4.63
#